data_AF-U3K0P7-F1
#
_entry.id   AF-U3K0P7-F1
#
_cell.length_a   1.000
_cell.length_b   1.000
_cell.length_c   1.000
_cell.angle_alpha   90.00
_cell.angle_beta   90.00
_cell.angle_gamma   90.00
#
_symmetry.space_group_name_H-M   'P 1'
#
loop_
_entity.id
_entity.type
_entity.pdbx_description
1 polymer ?
#
loop_
_entity_poly.entity_id
_entity_poly.type
_entity_poly.pdbx_seq_one_letter_code
_entity_poly.pdbx_strand_id
1 'polypeptide(L)'
;MRHRYRDCVGCLGELMGHDSFQVKELALCTLMKFVELEAQYPLIKIEWKGTLTFPCDLLKVVVDGLLPTEEDASLLISRFQEYMEYDDVRYFVMKAVTASIGQVTQKTKERPLPFYQQNVFSLISPINMPNKESEMVKFMVKQDNREELKLSKLQAHKHVFEKMWLTFLKHKLPTGLYKKVLVILHDSVLPYMNDPTLMMDFLTVAYGIGGAISLLALNGLFILIHQHNLEYPDFYKKLYNLLDPSIYHVKYRARFFHLTDLFLSSSHLPAYLVAAFIKRLSRLALTAPPEALLMIIPFICNLFRRHPACRVLLHRPGGPADMSEDPYVMEEEEPSESRALESSLWEIQSLQNHYHPDVAKAAAVLNQSLSEMEDDISGLLELSAYELFDKEVKKKAVDVPLEFEQVRGLFGKKNDIFAEHFSLD
;
A
#
# COMPACT_ATOMS: atom_id res chain seq x y z
N MET A 1 -44.64 28.50 -2.80
CA MET A 1 -43.18 28.78 -2.84
C MET A 1 -42.34 27.54 -2.55
N ARG A 2 -42.52 26.83 -1.41
CA ARG A 2 -41.71 25.63 -1.09
C ARG A 2 -41.78 24.49 -2.11
N HIS A 3 -42.94 24.24 -2.71
CA HIS A 3 -43.08 23.24 -3.78
C HIS A 3 -42.21 23.59 -4.99
N ARG A 4 -42.32 24.83 -5.51
CA ARG A 4 -41.49 25.32 -6.63
C ARG A 4 -39.98 25.27 -6.33
N TYR A 5 -39.58 25.53 -5.08
CA TYR A 5 -38.20 25.38 -4.67
C TYR A 5 -37.73 23.92 -4.75
N ARG A 6 -38.52 22.98 -4.23
CA ARG A 6 -38.23 21.54 -4.33
C ARG A 6 -38.22 21.05 -5.78
N ASP A 7 -39.14 21.52 -6.61
CA ASP A 7 -39.16 21.21 -8.04
C ASP A 7 -37.87 21.70 -8.71
N CYS A 8 -37.43 22.92 -8.41
CA CYS A 8 -36.18 23.48 -8.94
C CYS A 8 -34.95 22.65 -8.52
N VAL A 9 -34.89 22.24 -7.25
CA VAL A 9 -33.84 21.34 -6.75
C VAL A 9 -33.85 20.00 -7.48
N GLY A 10 -35.05 19.44 -7.74
CA GLY A 10 -35.22 18.23 -8.54
C GLY A 10 -34.65 18.39 -9.94
N CYS A 11 -35.04 19.45 -10.65
CA CYS A 11 -34.52 19.75 -11.99
C CYS A 11 -32.99 19.93 -12.01
N LEU A 12 -32.42 20.63 -11.01
CA LEU A 12 -30.97 20.79 -10.90
C LEU A 12 -30.26 19.46 -10.62
N GLY A 13 -30.87 18.58 -9.83
CA GLY A 13 -30.37 17.21 -9.62
C GLY A 13 -30.36 16.39 -10.91
N GLU A 14 -31.42 16.47 -11.71
CA GLU A 14 -31.48 15.82 -13.04
C GLU A 14 -30.41 16.35 -13.99
N LEU A 15 -30.11 17.65 -13.94
CA LEU A 15 -29.05 18.26 -14.76
C LEU A 15 -27.63 17.82 -14.40
N MET A 16 -27.42 17.23 -13.21
CA MET A 16 -26.13 16.58 -12.89
C MET A 16 -25.87 15.33 -13.73
N GLY A 17 -26.91 14.73 -14.30
CA GLY A 17 -26.83 13.61 -15.24
C GLY A 17 -26.76 14.02 -16.72
N HIS A 18 -26.64 15.31 -17.05
CA HIS A 18 -26.71 15.81 -18.42
C HIS A 18 -25.42 15.55 -19.22
N ASP A 19 -25.48 15.15 -20.50
CA ASP A 19 -24.31 14.78 -21.32
C ASP A 19 -23.14 15.80 -21.32
N SER A 20 -23.45 17.10 -21.33
CA SER A 20 -22.46 18.18 -21.29
C SER A 20 -21.90 18.43 -19.88
N PHE A 21 -20.57 18.29 -19.72
CA PHE A 21 -19.86 18.57 -18.47
C PHE A 21 -20.08 19.99 -17.94
N GLN A 22 -20.14 21.01 -18.81
CA GLN A 22 -20.37 22.40 -18.40
C GLN A 22 -21.71 22.56 -17.69
N VAL A 23 -22.74 21.81 -18.13
CA VAL A 23 -24.05 21.82 -17.50
C VAL A 23 -24.01 21.10 -16.16
N LYS A 24 -23.33 19.95 -16.08
CA LYS A 24 -23.13 19.21 -14.80
C LYS A 24 -22.41 20.09 -13.76
N GLU A 25 -21.34 20.78 -14.16
CA GLU A 25 -20.56 21.66 -13.28
C GLU A 25 -21.41 22.84 -12.78
N LEU A 26 -22.11 23.53 -13.66
CA LEU A 26 -22.98 24.66 -13.28
C LEU A 26 -24.11 24.22 -12.36
N ALA A 27 -24.71 23.05 -12.60
CA ALA A 27 -25.73 22.47 -11.74
C ALA A 27 -25.17 22.19 -10.33
N LEU A 28 -23.99 21.56 -10.24
CA LEU A 28 -23.30 21.30 -8.98
C LEU A 28 -23.02 22.59 -8.19
N CYS A 29 -22.39 23.59 -8.83
CA CYS A 29 -22.08 24.86 -8.17
C CYS A 29 -23.35 25.61 -7.72
N THR A 30 -24.43 25.53 -8.50
CA THR A 30 -25.71 26.15 -8.15
C THR A 30 -26.36 25.44 -6.96
N LEU A 31 -26.36 24.11 -6.95
CA LEU A 31 -26.86 23.32 -5.83
C LEU A 31 -26.06 23.60 -4.56
N MET A 32 -24.73 23.66 -4.63
CA MET A 32 -23.90 23.98 -3.46
C MET A 32 -24.13 25.40 -2.95
N LYS A 33 -24.37 26.36 -3.85
CA LYS A 33 -24.79 27.70 -3.45
C LYS A 33 -26.16 27.70 -2.76
N PHE A 34 -27.07 26.82 -3.15
CA PHE A 34 -28.34 26.64 -2.43
C PHE A 34 -28.11 26.02 -1.04
N VAL A 35 -27.18 25.05 -0.91
CA VAL A 35 -26.80 24.47 0.39
C VAL A 35 -26.23 25.58 1.28
N GLU A 36 -25.34 26.43 0.76
CA GLU A 36 -24.77 27.56 1.48
C GLU A 36 -25.84 28.58 1.92
N LEU A 37 -26.76 28.95 1.02
CA LEU A 37 -27.83 29.90 1.32
C LEU A 37 -28.85 29.34 2.32
N GLU A 38 -29.21 28.07 2.22
CA GLU A 38 -30.13 27.43 3.16
C GLU A 38 -29.48 27.21 4.54
N ALA A 39 -28.17 26.95 4.56
CA ALA A 39 -27.37 26.93 5.78
C ALA A 39 -27.34 28.31 6.48
N GLN A 40 -27.26 29.41 5.72
CA GLN A 40 -27.30 30.77 6.27
C GLN A 40 -28.72 31.23 6.64
N TYR A 41 -29.73 30.82 5.85
CA TYR A 41 -31.12 31.22 5.98
C TYR A 41 -32.06 30.01 6.03
N PRO A 42 -32.21 29.35 7.19
CA PRO A 42 -33.01 28.14 7.31
C PRO A 42 -34.48 28.33 6.89
N LEU A 43 -35.03 27.39 6.13
CA LEU A 43 -36.43 27.41 5.66
C LEU A 43 -37.46 27.27 6.79
N ILE A 44 -37.04 26.78 7.96
CA ILE A 44 -37.84 26.62 9.18
C ILE A 44 -37.17 27.44 10.27
N LYS A 45 -37.91 28.37 10.89
CA LYS A 45 -37.42 29.11 12.06
C LYS A 45 -37.22 28.14 13.22
N ILE A 46 -36.02 28.16 13.78
CA ILE A 46 -35.60 27.25 14.85
C ILE A 46 -36.39 27.56 16.13
N GLU A 47 -37.17 26.61 16.63
CA GLU A 47 -37.87 26.73 17.91
C GLU A 47 -36.96 26.39 19.12
N TRP A 48 -35.87 25.64 18.91
CA TRP A 48 -35.02 25.10 19.98
C TRP A 48 -33.54 25.47 19.77
N LYS A 49 -32.95 26.23 20.71
CA LYS A 49 -31.51 26.53 20.74
C LYS A 49 -30.74 25.21 20.87
N GLY A 50 -29.91 24.85 19.88
CA GLY A 50 -29.04 23.66 19.91
C GLY A 50 -29.19 22.67 18.75
N THR A 51 -30.16 22.85 17.85
CA THR A 51 -30.31 21.97 16.67
C THR A 51 -29.66 22.63 15.44
N LEU A 52 -28.63 21.99 14.87
CA LEU A 52 -28.05 22.41 13.58
C LEU A 52 -29.05 22.05 12.46
N THR A 53 -29.64 23.05 11.84
CA THR A 53 -30.47 22.87 10.63
C THR A 53 -29.57 22.90 9.40
N PHE A 54 -28.75 21.86 9.23
CA PHE A 54 -28.00 21.69 7.99
C PHE A 54 -28.92 21.13 6.90
N PRO A 55 -28.88 21.62 5.65
CA PRO A 55 -29.76 21.18 4.56
C PRO A 55 -29.37 19.78 4.05
N CYS A 56 -29.62 18.75 4.86
CA CYS A 56 -29.24 17.37 4.60
C CYS A 56 -29.92 16.81 3.33
N ASP A 57 -31.17 17.19 3.09
CA ASP A 57 -31.94 16.71 1.93
C ASP A 57 -31.35 17.25 0.62
N LEU A 58 -30.95 18.53 0.59
CA LEU A 58 -30.34 19.14 -0.57
C LEU A 58 -28.93 18.60 -0.83
N LEU A 59 -28.12 18.47 0.23
CA LEU A 59 -26.80 17.85 0.10
C LEU A 59 -26.92 16.39 -0.35
N LYS A 60 -27.97 15.67 0.06
CA LYS A 60 -28.22 14.31 -0.42
C LYS A 60 -28.45 14.29 -1.94
N VAL A 61 -29.22 15.23 -2.49
CA VAL A 61 -29.40 15.36 -3.95
C VAL A 61 -28.06 15.57 -4.66
N VAL A 62 -27.19 16.42 -4.10
CA VAL A 62 -25.84 16.63 -4.63
C VAL A 62 -25.03 15.33 -4.61
N VAL A 63 -25.00 14.64 -3.47
CA VAL A 63 -24.23 13.40 -3.31
C VAL A 63 -24.74 12.28 -4.22
N ASP A 64 -26.06 12.12 -4.37
CA ASP A 64 -26.64 11.14 -5.27
C ASP A 64 -26.32 11.48 -6.75
N GLY A 65 -26.28 12.76 -7.11
CA GLY A 65 -25.84 13.21 -8.44
C GLY A 65 -24.34 13.04 -8.70
N LEU A 66 -23.50 13.06 -7.65
CA LEU A 66 -22.06 12.78 -7.75
C LEU A 66 -21.74 11.29 -7.86
N LEU A 67 -22.70 10.42 -7.56
CA LEU A 67 -22.51 8.97 -7.53
C LEU A 67 -23.41 8.25 -8.56
N PRO A 68 -23.32 8.59 -9.87
CA PRO A 68 -24.04 7.86 -10.90
C PRO A 68 -23.59 6.39 -10.93
N THR A 69 -24.52 5.50 -11.29
CA THR A 69 -24.27 4.05 -11.27
C THR A 69 -23.54 3.54 -12.52
N GLU A 70 -23.69 4.24 -13.65
CA GLU A 70 -23.25 3.77 -14.97
C GLU A 70 -22.17 4.66 -15.62
N GLU A 71 -21.89 5.83 -15.05
CA GLU A 71 -20.96 6.81 -15.61
C GLU A 71 -19.79 7.10 -14.65
N ASP A 72 -18.64 7.50 -15.20
CA ASP A 72 -17.55 8.06 -14.40
C ASP A 72 -17.85 9.52 -14.04
N ALA A 73 -17.80 9.84 -12.75
CA ALA A 73 -18.02 11.17 -12.20
C ALA A 73 -16.74 11.80 -11.64
N SER A 74 -15.56 11.22 -11.88
CA SER A 74 -14.29 11.64 -11.28
C SER A 74 -13.98 13.13 -11.43
N LEU A 75 -14.27 13.74 -12.58
CA LEU A 75 -14.08 15.18 -12.81
C LEU A 75 -15.01 16.05 -11.97
N LEU A 76 -16.29 15.66 -11.90
CA LEU A 76 -17.30 16.39 -11.12
C LEU A 76 -17.02 16.27 -9.62
N ILE A 77 -16.58 15.09 -9.19
CA ILE A 77 -16.11 14.83 -7.82
C ILE A 77 -14.89 15.70 -7.50
N SER A 78 -13.92 15.81 -8.41
CA SER A 78 -12.75 16.68 -8.21
C SER A 78 -13.15 18.14 -8.02
N ARG A 79 -14.16 18.63 -8.75
CA ARG A 79 -14.69 19.98 -8.54
C ARG A 79 -15.40 20.11 -7.19
N PHE A 80 -16.13 19.09 -6.77
CA PHE A 80 -16.81 19.07 -5.49
C PHE A 80 -15.86 19.05 -4.28
N GLN A 81 -14.64 18.50 -4.43
CA GLN A 81 -13.64 18.43 -3.36
C GLN A 81 -13.27 19.81 -2.79
N GLU A 82 -13.43 20.90 -3.55
CA GLU A 82 -13.24 22.26 -3.04
C GLU A 82 -14.17 22.57 -1.86
N TYR A 83 -15.39 22.04 -1.86
CA TYR A 83 -16.35 22.22 -0.77
C TYR A 83 -16.09 21.31 0.43
N MET A 84 -15.21 20.29 0.30
CA MET A 84 -14.78 19.43 1.40
C MET A 84 -13.78 20.12 2.34
N GLU A 85 -13.42 21.37 2.07
CA GLU A 85 -12.68 22.20 3.02
C GLU A 85 -13.48 22.45 4.31
N TYR A 86 -14.82 22.41 4.24
CA TYR A 86 -15.71 22.63 5.39
C TYR A 86 -15.95 21.34 6.21
N ASP A 87 -15.78 21.43 7.52
CA ASP A 87 -15.94 20.33 8.49
C ASP A 87 -17.36 19.76 8.53
N ASP A 88 -18.37 20.62 8.54
CA ASP A 88 -19.78 20.24 8.51
C ASP A 88 -20.16 19.56 7.19
N VAL A 89 -19.69 20.10 6.06
CA VAL A 89 -19.91 19.48 4.75
C VAL A 89 -19.32 18.08 4.72
N ARG A 90 -18.06 17.88 5.14
CA ARG A 90 -17.43 16.55 5.24
C ARG A 90 -18.29 15.58 6.06
N TYR A 91 -18.73 16.00 7.25
CA TYR A 91 -19.56 15.17 8.13
C TYR A 91 -20.85 14.70 7.46
N PHE A 92 -21.60 15.63 6.86
CA PHE A 92 -22.88 15.31 6.23
C PHE A 92 -22.71 14.55 4.91
N VAL A 93 -21.64 14.79 4.15
CA VAL A 93 -21.33 13.99 2.95
C VAL A 93 -21.03 12.55 3.35
N MET A 94 -20.21 12.30 4.38
CA MET A 94 -19.95 10.92 4.83
C MET A 94 -21.24 10.17 5.23
N LYS A 95 -22.19 10.86 5.88
CA LYS A 95 -23.51 10.30 6.18
C LYS A 95 -24.34 10.02 4.92
N ALA A 96 -24.37 10.98 3.99
CA ALA A 96 -25.13 10.86 2.75
C ALA A 96 -24.58 9.72 1.88
N VAL A 97 -23.26 9.60 1.75
CA VAL A 97 -22.57 8.50 1.05
C VAL A 97 -22.91 7.16 1.69
N THR A 98 -22.84 7.05 3.03
CA THR A 98 -23.20 5.82 3.74
C THR A 98 -24.65 5.40 3.47
N ALA A 99 -25.58 6.36 3.45
CA ALA A 99 -26.98 6.10 3.13
C ALA A 99 -27.17 5.71 1.66
N SER A 100 -26.47 6.37 0.73
CA SER A 100 -26.51 6.08 -0.70
C SER A 100 -26.01 4.66 -0.98
N ILE A 101 -24.87 4.26 -0.40
CA ILE A 101 -24.34 2.89 -0.50
C ILE A 101 -25.41 1.89 -0.03
N GLY A 102 -26.00 2.09 1.16
CA GLY A 102 -27.05 1.20 1.67
C GLY A 102 -28.27 1.08 0.74
N GLN A 103 -28.71 2.18 0.13
CA GLN A 103 -29.86 2.20 -0.80
C GLN A 103 -29.54 1.50 -2.12
N VAL A 104 -28.38 1.78 -2.71
CA VAL A 104 -27.96 1.19 -3.98
C VAL A 104 -27.77 -0.32 -3.81
N THR A 105 -27.19 -0.77 -2.69
CA THR A 105 -26.98 -2.20 -2.41
C THR A 105 -28.30 -2.97 -2.29
N GLN A 106 -29.29 -2.41 -1.58
CA GLN A 106 -30.62 -3.02 -1.47
C GLN A 106 -31.30 -3.15 -2.83
N LYS A 107 -31.20 -2.13 -3.68
CA LYS A 107 -31.81 -2.13 -5.02
C LYS A 107 -31.12 -3.11 -5.98
N THR A 108 -29.81 -3.27 -5.87
CA THR A 108 -28.99 -4.01 -6.86
C THR A 108 -28.76 -5.47 -6.50
N LYS A 109 -29.24 -5.94 -5.33
CA LYS A 109 -29.01 -7.32 -4.84
C LYS A 109 -27.52 -7.70 -4.84
N GLU A 110 -26.67 -6.78 -4.36
CA GLU A 110 -25.21 -6.99 -4.24
C GLU A 110 -24.45 -7.22 -5.56
N ARG A 111 -25.02 -6.83 -6.70
CA ARG A 111 -24.27 -6.85 -7.97
C ARG A 111 -23.13 -5.81 -7.93
N PRO A 112 -21.91 -6.17 -8.38
CA PRO A 112 -20.83 -5.21 -8.44
C PRO A 112 -21.13 -4.15 -9.51
N LEU A 113 -21.07 -2.88 -9.11
CA LEU A 113 -21.18 -1.73 -10.00
C LEU A 113 -19.82 -1.02 -10.03
N PRO A 114 -18.93 -1.35 -10.97
CA PRO A 114 -17.55 -0.85 -10.95
C PRO A 114 -17.46 0.69 -11.01
N PHE A 115 -18.29 1.33 -11.84
CA PHE A 115 -18.34 2.80 -11.96
C PHE A 115 -18.80 3.45 -10.66
N TYR A 116 -19.91 2.99 -10.08
CA TYR A 116 -20.39 3.46 -8.78
C TYR A 116 -19.32 3.30 -7.69
N GLN A 117 -18.70 2.12 -7.58
CA GLN A 117 -17.67 1.86 -6.57
C GLN A 117 -16.43 2.75 -6.76
N GLN A 118 -16.03 3.01 -8.00
CA GLN A 118 -14.94 3.91 -8.32
C GLN A 118 -15.29 5.37 -7.98
N ASN A 119 -16.52 5.83 -8.28
CA ASN A 119 -17.00 7.15 -7.92
C ASN A 119 -17.07 7.34 -6.40
N VAL A 120 -17.62 6.36 -5.67
CA VAL A 120 -17.63 6.37 -4.20
C VAL A 120 -16.21 6.47 -3.66
N PHE A 121 -15.29 5.65 -4.15
CA PHE A 121 -13.89 5.70 -3.73
C PHE A 121 -13.23 7.05 -4.02
N SER A 122 -13.41 7.61 -5.22
CA SER A 122 -12.89 8.93 -5.60
C SER A 122 -13.43 10.05 -4.72
N LEU A 123 -14.64 9.90 -4.18
CA LEU A 123 -15.26 10.86 -3.26
C LEU A 123 -14.76 10.71 -1.81
N ILE A 124 -14.55 9.47 -1.33
CA ILE A 124 -14.18 9.21 0.07
C ILE A 124 -12.67 9.21 0.32
N SER A 125 -11.84 8.85 -0.67
CA SER A 125 -10.38 8.78 -0.53
C SER A 125 -9.70 10.11 -0.17
N PRO A 126 -10.14 11.28 -0.66
CA PRO A 126 -9.53 12.58 -0.34
C PRO A 126 -10.02 13.17 0.99
N ILE A 127 -10.98 12.54 1.67
CA ILE A 127 -11.51 13.04 2.94
C ILE A 127 -10.40 12.94 3.99
N ASN A 128 -9.68 14.04 4.18
CA ASN A 128 -8.73 14.18 5.28
C ASN A 128 -9.52 14.39 6.57
N MET A 129 -9.11 13.76 7.66
CA MET A 129 -9.74 13.89 8.97
C MET A 129 -8.83 14.72 9.88
N PRO A 130 -9.37 15.70 10.64
CA PRO A 130 -8.55 16.47 11.56
C PRO A 130 -7.97 15.56 12.65
N ASN A 131 -6.69 15.76 12.98
CA ASN A 131 -6.00 15.01 14.04
C ASN A 131 -6.39 15.51 15.43
N LYS A 132 -6.76 16.80 15.52
CA LYS A 132 -7.14 17.48 16.76
C LYS A 132 -8.42 18.28 16.57
N GLU A 133 -9.21 18.41 17.64
CA GLU A 133 -10.41 19.26 17.65
C GLU A 133 -10.09 20.74 17.33
N SER A 134 -8.88 21.20 17.69
CA SER A 134 -8.40 22.55 17.38
C SER A 134 -8.21 22.82 15.89
N GLU A 135 -8.14 21.77 15.05
CA GLU A 135 -8.00 21.89 13.60
C GLU A 135 -9.36 22.02 12.90
N MET A 136 -10.47 21.81 13.62
CA MET A 136 -11.84 21.99 13.12
C MET A 136 -12.24 23.46 13.18
N VAL A 137 -11.83 24.22 12.16
CA VAL A 137 -11.95 25.69 12.15
C VAL A 137 -12.97 26.19 11.13
N LYS A 138 -13.18 25.45 10.03
CA LYS A 138 -13.94 25.94 8.87
C LYS A 138 -15.29 25.24 8.80
N PHE A 139 -16.32 25.91 9.31
CA PHE A 139 -17.71 25.47 9.17
C PHE A 139 -18.45 26.38 8.19
N MET A 140 -19.25 25.78 7.31
CA MET A 140 -20.11 26.52 6.40
C MET A 140 -21.25 27.21 7.15
N VAL A 141 -21.79 26.54 8.19
CA VAL A 141 -22.78 27.13 9.11
C VAL A 141 -22.05 27.87 10.24
N LYS A 142 -22.18 29.20 10.28
CA LYS A 142 -21.69 30.03 11.40
C LYS A 142 -22.74 30.09 12.52
N GLN A 143 -22.47 29.48 13.67
CA GLN A 143 -23.30 29.63 14.89
C GLN A 143 -22.47 29.85 16.16
N ASP A 144 -23.08 30.54 17.12
CA ASP A 144 -22.48 31.02 18.38
C ASP A 144 -22.39 29.93 19.48
N ASN A 145 -23.22 28.88 19.45
CA ASN A 145 -23.23 27.81 20.46
C ASN A 145 -22.52 26.53 19.96
N ARG A 146 -21.19 26.61 19.84
CA ARG A 146 -20.37 25.55 19.24
C ARG A 146 -20.13 24.32 20.13
N GLU A 147 -20.19 24.47 21.45
CA GLU A 147 -19.74 23.44 22.40
C GLU A 147 -20.74 22.28 22.64
N GLU A 148 -22.03 22.50 22.41
CA GLU A 148 -23.07 21.48 22.65
C GLU A 148 -23.38 20.60 21.43
N LEU A 149 -22.80 20.94 20.27
CA LEU A 149 -23.09 20.25 19.02
C LEU A 149 -22.29 18.97 18.88
N LYS A 150 -22.98 17.84 18.64
CA LYS A 150 -22.36 16.55 18.28
C LYS A 150 -21.40 16.67 17.09
N LEU A 151 -21.58 17.70 16.24
CA LEU A 151 -20.75 18.02 15.08
C LEU A 151 -19.38 18.65 15.44
N SER A 152 -19.20 19.16 16.66
CA SER A 152 -17.92 19.73 17.11
C SER A 152 -17.01 18.69 17.76
N LYS A 153 -17.55 17.51 18.09
CA LYS A 153 -16.78 16.43 18.71
C LYS A 153 -16.08 15.60 17.66
N LEU A 154 -14.76 15.48 17.75
CA LEU A 154 -13.96 14.69 16.82
C LEU A 154 -14.40 13.22 16.79
N GLN A 155 -14.78 12.66 17.94
CA GLN A 155 -15.26 11.28 18.06
C GLN A 155 -16.50 10.99 17.19
N ALA A 156 -17.39 11.96 17.02
CA ALA A 156 -18.58 11.78 16.21
C ALA A 156 -18.24 11.73 14.72
N HIS A 157 -17.25 12.53 14.29
CA HIS A 157 -16.74 12.48 12.92
C HIS A 157 -16.01 11.17 12.64
N LYS A 158 -15.12 10.73 13.54
CA LYS A 158 -14.46 9.43 13.44
C LYS A 158 -15.45 8.27 13.36
N HIS A 159 -16.54 8.32 14.14
CA HIS A 159 -17.58 7.28 14.09
C HIS A 159 -18.30 7.23 12.74
N VAL A 160 -18.61 8.38 12.15
CA VAL A 160 -19.23 8.44 10.83
C VAL A 160 -18.26 7.99 9.73
N PHE A 161 -16.99 8.39 9.83
CA PHE A 161 -15.92 7.99 8.93
C PHE A 161 -15.71 6.47 8.95
N GLU A 162 -15.59 5.87 10.13
CA GLU A 162 -15.50 4.42 10.33
C GLU A 162 -16.70 3.72 9.71
N LYS A 163 -17.93 4.13 10.07
CA LYS A 163 -19.15 3.51 9.53
C LYS A 163 -19.22 3.59 8.00
N MET A 164 -18.78 4.69 7.40
CA MET A 164 -18.72 4.87 5.95
C MET A 164 -17.77 3.86 5.30
N TRP A 165 -16.53 3.78 5.78
CA TRP A 165 -15.53 2.83 5.27
C TRP A 165 -15.96 1.37 5.47
N LEU A 166 -16.46 1.01 6.66
CA LEU A 166 -16.99 -0.33 6.91
C LEU A 166 -18.13 -0.69 5.96
N THR A 167 -19.03 0.26 5.70
CA THR A 167 -20.16 0.04 4.77
C THR A 167 -19.66 -0.12 3.34
N PHE A 168 -18.67 0.66 2.92
CA PHE A 168 -18.06 0.54 1.60
C PHE A 168 -17.35 -0.81 1.41
N LEU A 169 -16.50 -1.21 2.37
CA LEU A 169 -15.67 -2.42 2.31
C LEU A 169 -16.44 -3.73 2.47
N LYS A 170 -17.68 -3.70 2.96
CA LYS A 170 -18.57 -4.87 2.95
C LYS A 170 -18.86 -5.41 1.55
N HIS A 171 -18.70 -4.60 0.51
CA HIS A 171 -18.98 -4.98 -0.87
C HIS A 171 -17.76 -5.62 -1.53
N LYS A 172 -18.00 -6.54 -2.47
CA LYS A 172 -16.93 -7.10 -3.31
C LYS A 172 -16.40 -6.01 -4.24
N LEU A 173 -15.17 -5.57 -3.99
CA LEU A 173 -14.49 -4.55 -4.80
C LEU A 173 -13.72 -5.18 -5.97
N PRO A 174 -13.67 -4.52 -7.14
CA PRO A 174 -12.76 -4.89 -8.22
C PRO A 174 -11.29 -4.87 -7.76
N THR A 175 -10.46 -5.73 -8.33
CA THR A 175 -9.05 -5.89 -7.93
C THR A 175 -8.22 -4.61 -7.98
N GLY A 176 -8.44 -3.76 -9.00
CA GLY A 176 -7.77 -2.46 -9.11
C GLY A 176 -8.14 -1.51 -7.97
N LEU A 177 -9.41 -1.49 -7.57
CA LEU A 177 -9.90 -0.66 -6.49
C LEU A 177 -9.44 -1.19 -5.12
N TYR A 178 -9.46 -2.52 -4.96
CA TYR A 178 -8.97 -3.20 -3.76
C TYR A 178 -7.51 -2.83 -3.45
N LYS A 179 -6.63 -2.83 -4.48
CA LYS A 179 -5.24 -2.39 -4.35
C LYS A 179 -5.12 -0.91 -3.95
N LYS A 180 -5.92 -0.02 -4.56
CA LYS A 180 -5.93 1.42 -4.23
C LYS A 180 -6.31 1.65 -2.76
N VAL A 181 -7.32 0.94 -2.26
CA VAL A 181 -7.73 0.99 -0.85
C VAL A 181 -6.57 0.57 0.07
N LEU A 182 -5.96 -0.58 -0.17
CA LEU A 182 -4.88 -1.09 0.69
C LEU A 182 -3.65 -0.16 0.72
N VAL A 183 -3.35 0.53 -0.39
CA VAL A 183 -2.24 1.49 -0.46
C VAL A 183 -2.41 2.66 0.53
N ILE A 184 -3.64 3.17 0.70
CA ILE A 184 -3.93 4.32 1.57
C ILE A 184 -4.41 3.93 2.97
N LEU A 185 -4.75 2.65 3.18
CA LEU A 185 -5.42 2.19 4.39
C LEU A 185 -4.64 2.53 5.67
N HIS A 186 -3.34 2.22 5.66
CA HIS A 186 -2.45 2.38 6.83
C HIS A 186 -2.26 3.84 7.26
N ASP A 187 -2.12 4.77 6.31
CA ASP A 187 -1.82 6.18 6.61
C ASP A 187 -3.07 7.06 6.72
N SER A 188 -4.09 6.78 5.90
CA SER A 188 -5.23 7.69 5.70
C SER A 188 -6.56 7.15 6.23
N VAL A 189 -6.63 5.88 6.65
CA VAL A 189 -7.89 5.26 7.10
C VAL A 189 -7.79 4.79 8.55
N LEU A 190 -6.85 3.89 8.87
CA LEU A 190 -6.71 3.31 10.21
C LEU A 190 -6.54 4.34 11.33
N PRO A 191 -5.73 5.42 11.19
CA PRO A 191 -5.53 6.40 12.29
C PRO A 191 -6.80 7.16 12.69
N TYR A 192 -7.79 7.20 11.78
CA TYR A 192 -9.00 8.00 11.91
C TYR A 192 -10.24 7.18 12.28
N MET A 193 -10.11 5.86 12.39
CA MET A 193 -11.16 5.00 12.95
C MET A 193 -11.22 5.15 14.48
N ASN A 194 -12.39 4.90 15.07
CA ASN A 194 -12.51 4.82 16.52
C ASN A 194 -12.03 3.45 17.02
N ASP A 195 -12.35 2.40 16.28
CA ASP A 195 -11.91 1.03 16.53
C ASP A 195 -11.31 0.41 15.26
N PRO A 196 -9.98 0.57 15.05
CA PRO A 196 -9.28 -0.01 13.91
C PRO A 196 -9.32 -1.55 13.86
N THR A 197 -9.59 -2.23 14.98
CA THR A 197 -9.59 -3.70 15.05
C THR A 197 -10.68 -4.32 14.17
N LEU A 198 -11.75 -3.57 13.85
CA LEU A 198 -12.80 -3.97 12.91
C LEU A 198 -12.27 -4.25 11.49
N MET A 199 -11.06 -3.77 11.15
CA MET A 199 -10.39 -4.05 9.87
C MET A 199 -9.57 -5.33 9.84
N MET A 200 -9.44 -6.04 10.97
CA MET A 200 -8.67 -7.28 11.05
C MET A 200 -9.21 -8.36 10.10
N ASP A 201 -10.52 -8.58 10.05
CA ASP A 201 -11.13 -9.60 9.18
C ASP A 201 -10.87 -9.28 7.70
N PHE A 202 -11.07 -8.01 7.31
CA PHE A 202 -10.82 -7.54 5.96
C PHE A 202 -9.35 -7.73 5.56
N LEU A 203 -8.42 -7.32 6.43
CA LEU A 203 -6.98 -7.43 6.20
C LEU A 203 -6.50 -8.89 6.21
N THR A 204 -7.08 -9.74 7.04
CA THR A 204 -6.76 -11.18 7.09
C THR A 204 -7.16 -11.88 5.80
N VAL A 205 -8.35 -11.56 5.26
CA VAL A 205 -8.79 -12.04 3.96
C VAL A 205 -7.88 -11.47 2.86
N ALA A 206 -7.57 -10.18 2.89
CA ALA A 206 -6.66 -9.54 1.92
C ALA A 206 -5.29 -10.25 1.90
N TYR A 207 -4.75 -10.55 3.08
CA TYR A 207 -3.48 -11.21 3.26
C TYR A 207 -3.49 -12.67 2.76
N GLY A 208 -4.63 -13.36 2.84
CA GLY A 208 -4.80 -14.72 2.31
C GLY A 208 -4.94 -14.83 0.78
N ILE A 209 -5.15 -13.72 0.06
CA ILE A 209 -5.34 -13.76 -1.41
C ILE A 209 -4.05 -14.09 -2.18
N GLY A 210 -2.90 -13.64 -1.68
CA GLY A 210 -1.59 -13.81 -2.32
C GLY A 210 -1.19 -12.68 -3.26
N GLY A 211 0.09 -12.69 -3.66
CA GLY A 211 0.70 -11.72 -4.56
C GLY A 211 0.68 -10.29 -4.03
N ALA A 212 0.55 -9.31 -4.93
CA ALA A 212 0.66 -7.88 -4.58
C ALA A 212 -0.38 -7.39 -3.56
N ILE A 213 -1.53 -8.07 -3.44
CA ILE A 213 -2.58 -7.70 -2.48
C ILE A 213 -2.13 -8.02 -1.05
N SER A 214 -1.55 -9.20 -0.82
CA SER A 214 -1.02 -9.60 0.48
C SER A 214 0.11 -8.68 0.96
N LEU A 215 1.00 -8.27 0.04
CA LEU A 215 2.08 -7.33 0.37
C LEU A 215 1.54 -5.98 0.83
N LEU A 216 0.46 -5.48 0.20
CA LEU A 216 -0.17 -4.22 0.60
C LEU A 216 -0.95 -4.36 1.92
N ALA A 217 -1.60 -5.50 2.15
CA ALA A 217 -2.31 -5.78 3.40
C ALA A 217 -1.37 -5.86 4.61
N LEU A 218 -0.12 -6.27 4.40
CA LEU A 218 0.88 -6.39 5.45
C LEU A 218 1.13 -5.08 6.21
N ASN A 219 1.12 -3.92 5.53
CA ASN A 219 1.20 -2.60 6.19
C ASN A 219 0.05 -2.38 7.19
N GLY A 220 -1.17 -2.70 6.78
CA GLY A 220 -2.35 -2.56 7.65
C GLY A 220 -2.30 -3.53 8.83
N LEU A 221 -1.92 -4.79 8.59
CA LEU A 221 -1.74 -5.78 9.65
C LEU A 221 -0.63 -5.37 10.62
N PHE A 222 0.48 -4.82 10.14
CA PHE A 222 1.56 -4.32 10.99
C PHE A 222 1.05 -3.30 12.01
N ILE A 223 0.28 -2.31 11.55
CA ILE A 223 -0.30 -1.29 12.43
C ILE A 223 -1.23 -1.92 13.48
N LEU A 224 -2.07 -2.87 13.06
CA LEU A 224 -2.99 -3.57 13.96
C LEU A 224 -2.25 -4.42 15.01
N ILE A 225 -1.19 -5.11 14.61
CA ILE A 225 -0.37 -5.93 15.53
C ILE A 225 0.40 -5.02 16.50
N HIS A 226 1.06 -3.97 15.99
CA HIS A 226 1.98 -3.15 16.77
C HIS A 226 1.28 -2.09 17.64
N GLN A 227 0.24 -1.44 17.12
CA GLN A 227 -0.45 -0.35 17.84
C GLN A 227 -1.68 -0.82 18.62
N HIS A 228 -2.32 -1.90 18.18
CA HIS A 228 -3.53 -2.44 18.80
C HIS A 228 -3.34 -3.81 19.45
N ASN A 229 -2.10 -4.31 19.55
CA ASN A 229 -1.74 -5.59 20.19
C ASN A 229 -2.56 -6.78 19.70
N LEU A 230 -2.94 -6.79 18.41
CA LEU A 230 -3.66 -7.91 17.81
C LEU A 230 -2.70 -9.06 17.52
N GLU A 231 -3.07 -10.25 17.98
CA GLU A 231 -2.34 -11.47 17.67
C GLU A 231 -2.79 -12.04 16.33
N TYR A 232 -1.85 -12.19 15.40
CA TYR A 232 -2.09 -12.87 14.14
C TYR A 232 -1.46 -14.28 14.18
N PRO A 233 -2.26 -15.36 14.14
CA PRO A 233 -1.73 -16.71 14.21
C PRO A 233 -0.87 -17.01 12.97
N ASP A 234 0.24 -17.71 13.18
CA ASP A 234 1.17 -18.14 12.12
C ASP A 234 1.68 -16.99 11.24
N PHE A 235 1.83 -15.80 11.82
CA PHE A 235 2.29 -14.60 11.12
C PHE A 235 3.57 -14.83 10.32
N TYR A 236 4.60 -15.38 10.96
CA TYR A 236 5.89 -15.61 10.34
C TYR A 236 5.86 -16.71 9.27
N LYS A 237 5.04 -17.76 9.45
CA LYS A 237 4.81 -18.79 8.43
C LYS A 237 4.27 -18.15 7.15
N LYS A 238 3.23 -17.33 7.26
CA LYS A 238 2.68 -16.64 6.09
C LYS A 238 3.66 -15.63 5.50
N LEU A 239 4.38 -14.88 6.34
CA LEU A 239 5.40 -13.94 5.86
C LEU A 239 6.50 -14.68 5.08
N TYR A 240 6.90 -15.86 5.54
CA TYR A 240 7.86 -16.73 4.87
C TYR A 240 7.34 -17.19 3.50
N ASN A 241 6.06 -17.55 3.41
CA ASN A 241 5.43 -17.99 2.15
C ASN A 241 5.16 -16.87 1.16
N LEU A 242 5.20 -15.60 1.58
CA LEU A 242 5.17 -14.46 0.67
C LEU A 242 6.48 -14.22 -0.07
N LEU A 243 7.58 -14.82 0.39
CA LEU A 243 8.86 -14.80 -0.31
C LEU A 243 8.82 -15.81 -1.47
N ASP A 244 8.20 -15.39 -2.56
CA ASP A 244 8.15 -16.13 -3.82
C ASP A 244 9.19 -15.60 -4.84
N PRO A 245 9.46 -16.30 -5.96
CA PRO A 245 10.38 -15.82 -6.99
C PRO A 245 10.03 -14.46 -7.59
N SER A 246 8.77 -14.02 -7.47
CA SER A 246 8.33 -12.73 -8.02
C SER A 246 8.65 -11.55 -7.10
N ILE A 247 9.00 -11.79 -5.83
CA ILE A 247 9.10 -10.76 -4.78
C ILE A 247 10.04 -9.60 -5.15
N TYR A 248 11.14 -9.89 -5.84
CA TYR A 248 12.11 -8.88 -6.26
C TYR A 248 11.66 -8.03 -7.45
N HIS A 249 10.62 -8.47 -8.17
CA HIS A 249 10.08 -7.82 -9.35
C HIS A 249 8.78 -7.05 -9.07
N VAL A 250 8.19 -7.19 -7.87
CA VAL A 250 6.92 -6.53 -7.54
C VAL A 250 7.13 -5.04 -7.29
N LYS A 251 6.20 -4.22 -7.80
CA LYS A 251 6.18 -2.76 -7.64
C LYS A 251 6.32 -2.29 -6.17
N TYR A 252 5.77 -3.05 -5.22
CA TYR A 252 5.70 -2.69 -3.80
C TYR A 252 6.81 -3.33 -2.96
N ARG A 253 7.88 -3.86 -3.57
CA ARG A 253 8.98 -4.53 -2.87
C ARG A 253 9.64 -3.66 -1.79
N ALA A 254 9.83 -2.36 -2.04
CA ALA A 254 10.46 -1.44 -1.09
C ALA A 254 9.71 -1.41 0.26
N ARG A 255 8.37 -1.29 0.18
CA ARG A 255 7.49 -1.32 1.36
C ARG A 255 7.53 -2.68 2.06
N PHE A 256 7.48 -3.76 1.29
CA PHE A 256 7.54 -5.11 1.84
C PHE A 256 8.85 -5.38 2.60
N PHE A 257 10.00 -5.06 2.00
CA PHE A 257 11.30 -5.30 2.64
C PHE A 257 11.55 -4.36 3.82
N HIS A 258 11.04 -3.12 3.79
CA HIS A 258 11.03 -2.24 4.95
C HIS A 258 10.30 -2.86 6.14
N LEU A 259 9.09 -3.37 5.92
CA LEU A 259 8.34 -4.06 6.97
C LEU A 259 9.00 -5.37 7.40
N THR A 260 9.53 -6.14 6.45
CA THR A 260 10.18 -7.42 6.76
C THR A 260 11.41 -7.20 7.60
N ASP A 261 12.17 -6.13 7.37
CA ASP A 261 13.31 -5.74 8.22
C ASP A 261 12.84 -5.49 9.66
N LEU A 262 11.74 -4.75 9.82
CA LEU A 262 11.14 -4.44 11.11
C LEU A 262 10.57 -5.68 11.81
N PHE A 263 9.98 -6.62 11.07
CA PHE A 263 9.48 -7.87 11.64
C PHE A 263 10.61 -8.80 12.08
N LEU A 264 11.72 -8.80 11.36
CA LEU A 264 12.90 -9.61 11.65
C LEU A 264 13.91 -8.92 12.59
N SER A 265 13.66 -7.68 13.00
CA SER A 265 14.47 -7.01 14.03
C SER A 265 14.08 -7.40 15.46
N SER A 266 13.04 -8.22 15.63
CA SER A 266 12.61 -8.67 16.96
C SER A 266 13.65 -9.59 17.62
N SER A 267 14.02 -9.28 18.86
CA SER A 267 15.00 -10.05 19.64
C SER A 267 14.49 -11.43 20.09
N HIS A 268 13.18 -11.66 20.03
CA HIS A 268 12.54 -12.90 20.50
C HIS A 268 12.42 -13.98 19.40
N LEU A 269 13.01 -13.76 18.23
CA LEU A 269 12.91 -14.71 17.13
C LEU A 269 13.88 -15.88 17.32
N PRO A 270 13.41 -17.12 17.18
CA PRO A 270 14.28 -18.28 17.25
C PRO A 270 15.22 -18.33 16.04
N ALA A 271 16.44 -18.83 16.24
CA ALA A 271 17.47 -18.85 15.21
C ALA A 271 17.07 -19.66 13.96
N TYR A 272 16.29 -20.74 14.12
CA TYR A 272 15.82 -21.54 12.98
C TYR A 272 14.96 -20.73 12.02
N LEU A 273 14.14 -19.82 12.55
CA LEU A 273 13.21 -19.01 11.79
C LEU A 273 14.00 -18.01 10.94
N VAL A 274 14.89 -17.26 11.56
CA VAL A 274 15.73 -16.29 10.86
C VAL A 274 16.62 -16.98 9.83
N ALA A 275 17.19 -18.15 10.15
CA ALA A 275 17.95 -18.95 9.20
C ALA A 275 17.11 -19.37 7.97
N ALA A 276 15.85 -19.76 8.17
CA ALA A 276 14.93 -20.08 7.08
C ALA A 276 14.70 -18.88 6.16
N PHE A 277 14.46 -17.69 6.73
CA PHE A 277 14.36 -16.44 5.97
C PHE A 277 15.64 -16.13 5.20
N ILE A 278 16.81 -16.17 5.85
CA ILE A 278 18.10 -15.92 5.20
C ILE A 278 18.31 -16.87 4.01
N LYS A 279 18.08 -18.17 4.22
CA LYS A 279 18.30 -19.19 3.17
C LYS A 279 17.32 -19.05 2.01
N ARG A 280 16.03 -18.81 2.28
CA ARG A 280 15.02 -18.57 1.23
C ARG A 280 15.36 -17.31 0.43
N LEU A 281 15.65 -16.19 1.10
CA LEU A 281 16.06 -14.94 0.44
C LEU A 281 17.31 -15.14 -0.42
N SER A 282 18.32 -15.86 0.09
CA SER A 282 19.54 -16.15 -0.66
C SER A 282 19.29 -17.00 -1.89
N ARG A 283 18.37 -17.99 -1.82
CA ARG A 283 18.00 -18.82 -2.97
C ARG A 283 17.25 -18.02 -4.03
N LEU A 284 16.29 -17.20 -3.62
CA LEU A 284 15.57 -16.32 -4.53
C LEU A 284 16.48 -15.24 -5.15
N ALA A 285 17.54 -14.85 -4.45
CA ALA A 285 18.52 -13.87 -4.93
C ALA A 285 19.24 -14.34 -6.22
N LEU A 286 19.37 -15.65 -6.45
CA LEU A 286 20.03 -16.17 -7.66
C LEU A 286 19.35 -15.75 -8.97
N THR A 287 18.04 -15.49 -8.94
CA THR A 287 17.27 -15.03 -10.10
C THR A 287 16.94 -13.54 -10.04
N ALA A 288 17.43 -12.83 -9.03
CA ALA A 288 17.08 -11.44 -8.78
C ALA A 288 17.89 -10.46 -9.66
N PRO A 289 17.31 -9.31 -10.02
CA PRO A 289 18.03 -8.27 -10.75
C PRO A 289 19.05 -7.55 -9.85
N PRO A 290 20.07 -6.89 -10.42
CA PRO A 290 21.18 -6.31 -9.66
C PRO A 290 20.74 -5.25 -8.64
N GLU A 291 19.73 -4.43 -8.95
CA GLU A 291 19.18 -3.46 -8.01
C GLU A 291 18.51 -4.11 -6.79
N ALA A 292 17.91 -5.31 -6.95
CA ALA A 292 17.38 -6.07 -5.82
C ALA A 292 18.52 -6.71 -5.02
N LEU A 293 19.55 -7.22 -5.70
CA LEU A 293 20.72 -7.82 -5.08
C LEU A 293 21.47 -6.84 -4.17
N LEU A 294 21.64 -5.60 -4.63
CA LEU A 294 22.27 -4.53 -3.84
C LEU A 294 21.50 -4.17 -2.56
N MET A 295 20.20 -4.46 -2.50
CA MET A 295 19.38 -4.27 -1.29
C MET A 295 19.38 -5.53 -0.41
N ILE A 296 19.21 -6.71 -1.01
CA ILE A 296 19.05 -7.96 -0.25
C ILE A 296 20.35 -8.43 0.41
N ILE A 297 21.50 -8.17 -0.19
CA ILE A 297 22.79 -8.59 0.40
C ILE A 297 23.04 -7.84 1.72
N PRO A 298 22.98 -6.50 1.79
CA PRO A 298 23.04 -5.77 3.06
C PRO A 298 21.95 -6.19 4.05
N PHE A 299 20.72 -6.46 3.57
CA PHE A 299 19.64 -6.98 4.41
C PHE A 299 20.02 -8.31 5.08
N ILE A 300 20.56 -9.27 4.33
CA ILE A 300 21.06 -10.55 4.85
C ILE A 300 22.23 -10.32 5.83
N CYS A 301 23.16 -9.41 5.50
CA CYS A 301 24.24 -9.03 6.41
C CYS A 301 23.70 -8.49 7.75
N ASN A 302 22.67 -7.64 7.73
CA ASN A 302 22.01 -7.15 8.94
C ASN A 302 21.37 -8.29 9.74
N LEU A 303 20.72 -9.27 9.09
CA LEU A 303 20.20 -10.45 9.80
C LEU A 303 21.32 -11.26 10.49
N PHE A 304 22.49 -11.39 9.88
CA PHE A 304 23.65 -12.02 10.52
C PHE A 304 24.26 -11.22 11.68
N ARG A 305 24.17 -9.89 11.62
CA ARG A 305 24.56 -9.00 12.73
C ARG A 305 23.60 -9.17 13.91
N ARG A 306 22.30 -9.17 13.65
CA ARG A 306 21.24 -9.33 14.66
C ARG A 306 21.19 -10.73 15.28
N HIS A 307 21.44 -11.77 14.48
CA HIS A 307 21.35 -13.17 14.91
C HIS A 307 22.65 -13.94 14.65
N PRO A 308 23.68 -13.81 15.51
CA PRO A 308 24.97 -14.49 15.36
C PRO A 308 24.87 -16.02 15.29
N ALA A 309 23.82 -16.62 15.87
CA ALA A 309 23.56 -18.07 15.79
C ALA A 309 23.38 -18.56 14.35
N CYS A 310 22.93 -17.70 13.42
CA CYS A 310 22.78 -18.05 12.02
C CYS A 310 24.11 -18.12 11.26
N ARG A 311 25.23 -17.63 11.83
CA ARG A 311 26.55 -17.63 11.16
C ARG A 311 27.06 -19.02 10.80
N VAL A 312 26.48 -20.08 11.39
CA VAL A 312 26.68 -21.48 11.00
C VAL A 312 26.42 -21.74 9.50
N LEU A 313 25.57 -20.90 8.87
CA LEU A 313 25.27 -20.94 7.44
C LEU A 313 26.44 -20.47 6.55
N LEU A 314 27.34 -19.64 7.10
CA LEU A 314 28.51 -19.10 6.41
C LEU A 314 29.75 -19.94 6.70
N HIS A 315 29.93 -20.30 7.97
CA HIS A 315 31.09 -21.06 8.42
C HIS A 315 30.70 -22.08 9.47
N ARG A 316 31.00 -23.35 9.22
CA ARG A 316 30.65 -24.47 10.08
C ARG A 316 31.92 -25.23 10.53
N PRO A 317 32.62 -24.75 11.58
CA PRO A 317 33.81 -25.39 12.10
C PRO A 317 33.42 -26.66 12.86
N GLY A 318 33.48 -27.81 12.18
CA GLY A 318 33.02 -29.11 12.71
C GLY A 318 31.80 -29.70 12.00
N GLY A 319 31.41 -29.14 10.85
CA GLY A 319 30.42 -29.77 9.95
C GLY A 319 30.96 -31.04 9.29
N PRO A 320 30.10 -31.82 8.61
CA PRO A 320 30.54 -32.94 7.80
C PRO A 320 31.54 -32.45 6.74
N ALA A 321 32.65 -33.19 6.55
CA ALA A 321 33.70 -32.81 5.60
C ALA A 321 33.18 -32.73 4.16
N ASP A 322 32.23 -33.62 3.81
CA ASP A 322 31.50 -33.60 2.55
C ASP A 322 29.99 -33.52 2.84
N MET A 323 29.33 -32.52 2.27
CA MET A 323 27.87 -32.41 2.23
C MET A 323 27.44 -32.71 0.79
N SER A 324 27.08 -33.96 0.50
CA SER A 324 26.73 -34.40 -0.86
C SER A 324 25.44 -33.78 -1.38
N GLU A 325 24.51 -33.45 -0.49
CA GLU A 325 23.21 -32.85 -0.80
C GLU A 325 22.88 -31.76 0.22
N ASP A 326 22.26 -30.66 -0.25
CA ASP A 326 21.76 -29.59 0.61
C ASP A 326 20.47 -30.06 1.32
N PRO A 327 20.42 -30.12 2.66
CA PRO A 327 19.23 -30.56 3.40
C PRO A 327 18.08 -29.54 3.38
N TYR A 328 18.30 -28.31 2.91
CA TYR A 328 17.27 -27.27 2.92
C TYR A 328 16.15 -27.53 1.89
N VAL A 329 14.90 -27.53 2.36
CA VAL A 329 13.70 -27.76 1.56
C VAL A 329 13.04 -26.42 1.21
N MET A 330 13.13 -26.03 -0.06
CA MET A 330 12.59 -24.73 -0.52
C MET A 330 11.05 -24.68 -0.52
N GLU A 331 10.38 -25.79 -0.86
CA GLU A 331 8.92 -25.86 -0.97
C GLU A 331 8.19 -25.95 0.38
N GLU A 332 8.94 -26.07 1.48
CA GLU A 332 8.35 -26.19 2.80
C GLU A 332 7.69 -24.87 3.24
N GLU A 333 6.46 -24.95 3.74
CA GLU A 333 5.72 -23.76 4.17
C GLU A 333 6.06 -23.36 5.60
N GLU A 334 6.44 -24.33 6.44
CA GLU A 334 6.79 -24.09 7.82
C GLU A 334 8.30 -23.78 7.96
N PRO A 335 8.69 -22.58 8.43
CA PRO A 335 10.11 -22.25 8.58
C PRO A 335 10.89 -23.22 9.48
N SER A 336 10.25 -23.81 10.50
CA SER A 336 10.89 -24.80 11.39
C SER A 336 11.28 -26.09 10.67
N GLU A 337 10.46 -26.52 9.70
CA GLU A 337 10.65 -27.78 8.98
C GLU A 337 11.53 -27.63 7.74
N SER A 338 11.87 -26.39 7.35
CA SER A 338 12.70 -26.11 6.17
C SER A 338 14.15 -26.63 6.28
N ARG A 339 14.60 -26.97 7.49
CA ARG A 339 15.98 -27.43 7.81
C ARG A 339 17.09 -26.44 7.37
N ALA A 340 16.77 -25.15 7.30
CA ALA A 340 17.72 -24.13 6.87
C ALA A 340 19.01 -24.10 7.71
N LEU A 341 18.93 -24.28 9.03
CA LEU A 341 20.12 -24.32 9.90
C LEU A 341 21.06 -25.47 9.58
N GLU A 342 20.58 -26.56 8.97
CA GLU A 342 21.38 -27.73 8.59
C GLU A 342 22.19 -27.49 7.30
N SER A 343 21.79 -26.48 6.51
CA SER A 343 22.36 -26.08 5.22
C SER A 343 23.53 -25.08 5.35
N SER A 344 24.13 -24.71 4.21
CA SER A 344 25.07 -23.59 4.04
C SER A 344 24.60 -22.61 2.94
N LEU A 345 25.25 -21.46 2.77
CA LEU A 345 24.87 -20.42 1.79
C LEU A 345 25.77 -20.35 0.55
N TRP A 346 25.73 -21.39 -0.28
CA TRP A 346 26.43 -21.39 -1.57
C TRP A 346 25.89 -20.35 -2.55
N GLU A 347 24.64 -19.91 -2.36
CA GLU A 347 24.01 -18.93 -3.23
C GLU A 347 24.72 -17.57 -3.15
N ILE A 348 25.04 -17.10 -1.95
CA ILE A 348 25.77 -15.84 -1.81
C ILE A 348 27.23 -16.00 -2.27
N GLN A 349 27.85 -17.16 -2.04
CA GLN A 349 29.18 -17.45 -2.58
C GLN A 349 29.20 -17.36 -4.12
N SER A 350 28.15 -17.86 -4.77
CA SER A 350 28.00 -17.77 -6.23
C SER A 350 27.85 -16.31 -6.71
N LEU A 351 27.12 -15.49 -5.95
CA LEU A 351 26.95 -14.05 -6.23
C LEU A 351 28.25 -13.24 -6.08
N GLN A 352 29.30 -13.77 -5.47
CA GLN A 352 30.62 -13.11 -5.44
C GLN A 352 31.26 -13.01 -6.84
N ASN A 353 30.84 -13.87 -7.78
CA ASN A 353 31.28 -13.85 -9.18
C ASN A 353 30.21 -13.23 -10.10
N HIS A 354 29.40 -12.31 -9.59
CA HIS A 354 28.36 -11.64 -10.37
C HIS A 354 28.92 -10.65 -11.39
N TYR A 355 28.25 -10.50 -12.54
CA TYR A 355 28.70 -9.62 -13.63
C TYR A 355 28.77 -8.14 -13.22
N HIS A 356 27.90 -7.72 -12.30
CA HIS A 356 27.89 -6.36 -11.78
C HIS A 356 28.90 -6.22 -10.62
N PRO A 357 29.91 -5.34 -10.72
CA PRO A 357 31.02 -5.29 -9.76
C PRO A 357 30.57 -4.90 -8.35
N ASP A 358 29.59 -4.00 -8.20
CA ASP A 358 29.12 -3.60 -6.86
C ASP A 358 28.34 -4.72 -6.16
N VAL A 359 27.68 -5.61 -6.92
CA VAL A 359 27.01 -6.79 -6.35
C VAL A 359 28.04 -7.80 -5.88
N ALA A 360 29.05 -8.08 -6.71
CA ALA A 360 30.16 -8.96 -6.35
C ALA A 360 30.89 -8.46 -5.08
N LYS A 361 31.17 -7.16 -4.99
CA LYS A 361 31.76 -6.53 -3.80
C LYS A 361 30.85 -6.66 -2.58
N ALA A 362 29.55 -6.38 -2.71
CA ALA A 362 28.60 -6.52 -1.62
C ALA A 362 28.54 -7.97 -1.10
N ALA A 363 28.48 -8.96 -1.99
CA ALA A 363 28.47 -10.38 -1.63
C ALA A 363 29.79 -10.82 -0.96
N ALA A 364 30.93 -10.25 -1.37
CA ALA A 364 32.23 -10.53 -0.79
C ALA A 364 32.39 -10.03 0.65
N VAL A 365 31.55 -9.10 1.12
CA VAL A 365 31.56 -8.62 2.51
C VAL A 365 31.36 -9.77 3.51
N LEU A 366 30.56 -10.78 3.15
CA LEU A 366 30.33 -11.95 4.02
C LEU A 366 31.56 -12.84 4.22
N ASN A 367 32.61 -12.72 3.38
CA ASN A 367 33.88 -13.42 3.59
C ASN A 367 34.73 -12.76 4.69
N GLN A 368 34.40 -11.52 5.07
CA GLN A 368 35.12 -10.76 6.08
C GLN A 368 34.36 -10.83 7.42
N SER A 369 35.04 -10.48 8.52
CA SER A 369 34.37 -10.32 9.80
C SER A 369 33.39 -9.15 9.72
N LEU A 370 32.09 -9.43 9.80
CA LEU A 370 31.06 -8.40 9.83
C LEU A 370 31.22 -7.51 11.05
N SER A 371 31.22 -6.19 10.82
CA SER A 371 31.10 -5.18 11.88
C SER A 371 29.78 -5.32 12.63
N GLU A 372 29.75 -4.90 13.89
CA GLU A 372 28.54 -4.86 14.71
C GLU A 372 27.54 -3.80 14.24
N MET A 373 28.00 -2.75 13.54
CA MET A 373 27.12 -1.70 13.01
C MET A 373 26.31 -2.20 11.82
N GLU A 374 25.01 -1.95 11.85
CA GLU A 374 24.08 -2.24 10.74
C GLU A 374 24.26 -1.26 9.58
N ASP A 375 24.05 -1.77 8.37
CA ASP A 375 24.00 -0.96 7.16
C ASP A 375 22.60 -0.35 7.02
N ASP A 376 22.52 0.95 6.70
CA ASP A 376 21.23 1.59 6.37
C ASP A 376 20.77 1.15 4.97
N ILE A 377 19.69 0.38 4.93
CA ILE A 377 19.10 -0.13 3.68
C ILE A 377 18.07 0.82 3.07
N SER A 378 17.68 1.90 3.75
CA SER A 378 16.54 2.74 3.36
C SER A 378 16.70 3.32 1.95
N GLY A 379 17.90 3.82 1.62
CA GLY A 379 18.22 4.33 0.29
C GLY A 379 18.36 3.27 -0.81
N LEU A 380 18.45 1.98 -0.43
CA LEU A 380 18.58 0.85 -1.36
C LEU A 380 17.23 0.22 -1.71
N LEU A 381 16.21 0.41 -0.88
CA LEU A 381 14.87 -0.17 -1.06
C LEU A 381 14.19 0.31 -2.36
N GLU A 382 14.41 1.56 -2.74
CA GLU A 382 13.79 2.20 -3.92
C GLU A 382 14.69 2.19 -5.16
N LEU A 383 15.92 1.66 -5.05
CA LEU A 383 16.90 1.67 -6.11
C LEU A 383 16.34 1.02 -7.38
N SER A 384 16.31 1.74 -8.49
CA SER A 384 15.84 1.22 -9.77
C SER A 384 16.99 0.90 -10.74
N ALA A 385 16.73 0.01 -11.70
CA ALA A 385 17.67 -0.26 -12.80
C ALA A 385 18.05 1.02 -13.58
N TYR A 386 17.10 1.95 -13.74
CA TYR A 386 17.35 3.24 -14.37
C TYR A 386 18.35 4.09 -13.58
N GLU A 387 18.20 4.17 -12.26
CA GLU A 387 19.14 4.91 -11.40
C GLU A 387 20.52 4.28 -11.38
N LEU A 388 20.60 2.94 -11.40
CA LEU A 388 21.88 2.24 -11.54
C LEU A 388 22.58 2.63 -12.84
N PHE A 389 21.86 2.59 -13.95
CA PHE A 389 22.40 2.97 -15.25
C PHE A 389 22.82 4.44 -15.28
N ASP A 390 21.98 5.35 -14.79
CA ASP A 390 22.25 6.79 -14.76
C ASP A 390 23.46 7.12 -13.86
N LYS A 391 23.63 6.42 -12.73
CA LYS A 391 24.82 6.50 -11.89
C LYS A 391 26.08 6.11 -12.65
N GLU A 392 26.03 5.03 -13.44
CA GLU A 392 27.18 4.57 -14.22
C GLU A 392 27.55 5.54 -15.34
N VAL A 393 26.55 6.05 -16.07
CA VAL A 393 26.76 7.05 -17.15
C VAL A 393 27.40 8.34 -16.62
N LYS A 394 27.07 8.73 -15.38
CA LYS A 394 27.63 9.93 -14.75
C LYS A 394 29.05 9.73 -14.19
N LYS A 395 29.54 8.50 -14.06
CA LYS A 395 30.92 8.26 -13.61
C LYS A 395 31.87 8.79 -14.67
N LYS A 396 32.80 9.65 -14.27
CA LYS A 396 33.89 10.08 -15.13
C LYS A 396 34.82 8.89 -15.33
N ALA A 397 34.88 8.39 -16.56
CA ALA A 397 35.87 7.38 -16.93
C ALA A 397 37.28 7.95 -16.67
N VAL A 398 38.05 7.28 -15.82
CA VAL A 398 39.44 7.66 -15.51
C VAL A 398 40.39 7.14 -16.59
N ASP A 399 40.05 6.00 -17.22
CA ASP A 399 40.81 5.35 -18.28
C ASP A 399 39.92 5.00 -19.47
N VAL A 400 40.52 4.95 -20.67
CA VAL A 400 39.88 4.41 -21.88
C VAL A 400 39.97 2.89 -21.83
N PRO A 401 38.85 2.15 -21.77
CA PRO A 401 38.89 0.69 -21.81
C PRO A 401 39.36 0.24 -23.20
N LEU A 402 40.50 -0.43 -23.24
CA LEU A 402 41.09 -0.99 -24.46
C LEU A 402 41.18 -2.51 -24.32
N GLU A 403 40.69 -3.23 -25.33
CA GLU A 403 40.91 -4.66 -25.45
C GLU A 403 42.22 -4.90 -26.22
N PHE A 404 43.14 -5.67 -25.64
CA PHE A 404 44.42 -5.98 -26.27
C PHE A 404 44.27 -7.06 -27.35
N GLU A 405 43.27 -7.93 -27.21
CA GLU A 405 43.00 -8.99 -28.16
C GLU A 405 42.41 -8.45 -29.48
N GLN A 406 43.12 -8.66 -30.59
CA GLN A 406 42.61 -8.32 -31.92
C GLN A 406 41.43 -9.22 -32.30
N VAL A 407 40.32 -8.60 -32.70
CA VAL A 407 39.12 -9.30 -33.19
C VAL A 407 39.46 -10.04 -34.49
N ARG A 408 39.41 -11.37 -34.47
CA ARG A 408 39.68 -12.22 -35.66
C ARG A 408 38.43 -12.62 -36.45
N GLY A 409 37.24 -12.21 -35.98
CA GLY A 409 35.92 -12.52 -36.53
C GLY A 409 34.82 -12.31 -35.48
N LEU A 410 33.57 -12.62 -35.80
CA LEU A 410 32.44 -12.55 -34.83
C LEU A 410 32.60 -13.54 -33.66
N PHE A 411 33.21 -14.72 -33.88
CA PHE A 411 33.51 -15.75 -32.88
C PHE A 411 35.03 -15.92 -32.69
N GLY A 412 35.70 -14.82 -32.37
CA GLY A 412 37.13 -14.63 -32.62
C GLY A 412 38.11 -15.14 -31.56
N LYS A 413 37.69 -15.86 -30.51
CA LYS A 413 38.62 -16.34 -29.46
C LYS A 413 39.17 -17.74 -29.77
N LYS A 414 40.44 -17.99 -29.41
CA LYS A 414 41.04 -19.32 -29.43
C LYS A 414 40.43 -20.09 -28.25
N ASN A 415 39.62 -21.12 -28.52
CA ASN A 415 38.71 -21.82 -27.58
C ASN A 415 37.41 -21.05 -27.26
N ASP A 416 36.82 -20.39 -28.24
CA ASP A 416 35.49 -19.81 -28.09
C ASP A 416 34.43 -20.92 -28.05
N ILE A 417 33.82 -21.13 -26.89
CA ILE A 417 32.74 -22.10 -26.66
C ILE A 417 31.57 -21.84 -27.62
N PHE A 418 31.36 -20.58 -28.03
CA PHE A 418 30.34 -20.23 -29.02
C PHE A 418 30.71 -20.71 -30.43
N ALA A 419 31.98 -20.68 -30.81
CA ALA A 419 32.41 -21.24 -32.10
C ALA A 419 32.23 -22.76 -32.13
N GLU A 420 32.47 -23.44 -31.01
CA GLU A 420 32.25 -24.90 -30.89
C GLU A 420 30.78 -25.32 -31.01
N HIS A 421 29.83 -24.48 -30.58
CA HIS A 421 28.40 -24.82 -30.57
C HIS A 421 27.57 -24.17 -31.69
N PHE A 422 28.02 -23.05 -32.28
CA PHE A 422 27.22 -22.26 -33.23
C PHE A 422 27.90 -22.03 -34.58
N SER A 423 29.08 -22.61 -34.84
CA SER A 423 29.57 -22.69 -36.22
C SER A 423 28.72 -23.70 -36.99
N LEU A 424 28.16 -23.27 -38.13
CA LEU A 424 27.58 -24.17 -39.12
C LEU A 424 28.75 -24.81 -39.88
N ASP A 425 28.74 -26.14 -39.99
CA ASP A 425 29.72 -26.93 -40.76
C ASP A 425 29.89 -26.45 -42.21
#